data_AF-A0A0H3XLG8-F1
#
_entry.id   AF-A0A0H3XLG8-F1
#
_cell.length_a   1.000
_cell.length_b   1.000
_cell.length_c   1.000
_cell.angle_alpha   90.00
_cell.angle_beta   90.00
_cell.angle_gamma   90.00
#
_symmetry.space_group_name_H-M   'P 1'
#
loop_
_entity.id
_entity.type
_entity.pdbx_description
1 polymer ?
#
loop_
_entity_poly.entity_id
_entity_poly.type
_entity_poly.pdbx_seq_one_letter_code
_entity_poly.pdbx_strand_id
1 'polypeptide(L)'
;MMKKILGLIGAITFITTGTTNVISCKNPETSNNLINLEDVLTVTDLGKIPTITPDVVLIYIKAKNPKVVITEIFVSLDSSVKEFARVHVKGNSKIYHQLATGNEIIVLFQQG
;
A
#
# COMPACT_ATOMS: atom_id res chain seq x y z
N MET A 1 -21.02 40.53 -73.03
CA MET A 1 -20.90 39.77 -71.76
C MET A 1 -20.73 38.30 -72.10
N MET A 2 -19.59 37.70 -71.74
CA MET A 2 -19.21 36.34 -72.16
C MET A 2 -19.91 35.26 -71.33
N LYS A 3 -20.36 34.21 -72.03
CA LYS A 3 -20.73 32.90 -71.48
C LYS A 3 -19.45 32.17 -71.04
N LYS A 4 -19.52 31.30 -70.02
CA LYS A 4 -19.15 29.87 -70.12
C LYS A 4 -19.19 29.11 -68.77
N ILE A 5 -19.99 28.04 -68.81
CA ILE A 5 -19.73 26.65 -68.42
C ILE A 5 -19.48 26.32 -66.93
N LEU A 6 -20.57 25.81 -66.37
CA LEU A 6 -20.75 24.83 -65.30
C LEU A 6 -19.62 23.77 -65.23
N GLY A 7 -18.87 23.78 -64.12
CA GLY A 7 -17.89 22.74 -63.78
C GLY A 7 -18.49 21.70 -62.85
N LEU A 8 -18.67 20.49 -63.36
CA LEU A 8 -18.99 19.26 -62.63
C LEU A 8 -17.68 18.73 -62.00
N ILE A 9 -17.57 18.67 -60.68
CA ILE A 9 -16.48 17.90 -60.03
C ILE A 9 -17.07 17.03 -58.92
N GLY A 10 -17.25 15.76 -59.29
CA GLY A 10 -16.82 14.56 -58.55
C GLY A 10 -17.07 14.49 -57.06
N ALA A 11 -18.06 13.67 -56.67
CA ALA A 11 -18.14 13.07 -55.35
C ALA A 11 -16.91 12.16 -55.11
N ILE A 12 -16.22 12.38 -54.00
CA ILE A 12 -15.41 11.34 -53.35
C ILE A 12 -15.79 11.35 -51.88
N THR A 13 -16.68 10.44 -51.51
CA THR A 13 -16.97 10.08 -50.13
C THR A 13 -15.74 9.40 -49.53
N PHE A 14 -15.03 10.11 -48.65
CA PHE A 14 -14.02 9.51 -47.79
C PHE A 14 -14.72 8.80 -46.63
N ILE A 15 -14.98 7.51 -46.77
CA ILE A 15 -15.36 6.66 -45.64
C ILE A 15 -14.07 6.21 -44.97
N THR A 16 -13.58 7.01 -44.02
CA THR A 16 -12.50 6.54 -43.15
C THR A 16 -13.11 5.59 -42.13
N THR A 17 -12.93 4.28 -42.30
CA THR A 17 -13.07 3.33 -41.20
C THR A 17 -11.93 3.57 -40.23
N GLY A 18 -12.10 4.58 -39.37
CA GLY A 18 -11.25 4.78 -38.22
C GLY A 18 -11.51 3.62 -37.26
N THR A 19 -10.54 2.72 -37.14
CA THR A 19 -10.51 1.79 -36.01
C THR A 19 -10.38 2.64 -34.75
N THR A 20 -11.45 2.73 -33.97
CA THR A 20 -11.37 3.31 -32.64
C THR A 20 -10.54 2.34 -31.81
N ASN A 21 -9.24 2.62 -31.66
CA ASN A 21 -8.48 2.06 -30.57
C ASN A 21 -9.14 2.54 -29.28
N VAL A 22 -9.94 1.68 -28.67
CA VAL A 22 -10.35 1.89 -27.29
C VAL A 22 -9.06 1.84 -26.48
N ILE A 23 -8.54 3.01 -26.13
CA ILE A 23 -7.59 3.13 -25.04
C ILE A 23 -8.41 2.68 -23.84
N SER A 24 -8.31 1.40 -23.50
CA SER A 24 -8.70 0.91 -22.20
C SER A 24 -7.98 1.85 -21.24
N CYS A 25 -8.74 2.74 -20.61
CA CYS A 25 -8.25 3.50 -19.49
C CYS A 25 -7.89 2.43 -18.46
N LYS A 26 -6.64 1.97 -18.54
CA LYS A 26 -5.98 1.27 -17.45
C LYS A 26 -6.25 2.21 -16.29
N ASN A 27 -7.16 1.76 -15.44
CA ASN A 27 -7.45 2.41 -14.17
C ASN A 27 -6.09 2.85 -13.66
N PRO A 28 -5.84 4.14 -13.35
CA PRO A 28 -4.58 4.50 -12.75
C PRO A 28 -4.53 3.61 -11.52
N GLU A 29 -3.68 2.59 -11.56
CA GLU A 29 -3.28 1.91 -10.36
C GLU A 29 -2.78 3.09 -9.54
N THR A 30 -3.57 3.44 -8.52
CA THR A 30 -3.09 4.16 -7.37
C THR A 30 -1.76 3.50 -7.10
N SER A 31 -0.68 4.18 -7.50
CA SER A 31 0.65 3.91 -7.01
C SER A 31 0.50 4.22 -5.53
N ASN A 32 -0.02 3.23 -4.82
CA ASN A 32 -0.13 3.24 -3.40
C ASN A 32 1.34 3.18 -3.01
N ASN A 33 1.94 4.35 -2.75
CA ASN A 33 3.27 4.52 -2.19
C ASN A 33 3.25 4.00 -0.75
N LEU A 34 2.82 2.74 -0.58
CA LEU A 34 2.97 2.02 0.65
C LEU A 34 4.46 1.72 0.79
N ILE A 35 4.88 1.62 2.04
CA ILE A 35 6.24 1.23 2.41
C ILE A 35 6.19 -0.11 3.11
N ASN A 36 7.31 -0.83 3.19
CA ASN A 36 7.35 -2.05 3.98
C ASN A 36 7.47 -1.70 5.46
N LEU A 37 6.76 -2.42 6.32
CA LEU A 37 6.84 -2.18 7.77
C LEU A 37 8.26 -2.41 8.29
N GLU A 38 9.00 -3.36 7.71
CA GLU A 38 10.40 -3.65 8.02
C GLU A 38 11.35 -2.47 7.75
N ASP A 39 11.01 -1.58 6.81
CA ASP A 39 11.82 -0.39 6.50
C ASP A 39 11.80 0.64 7.65
N VAL A 40 10.79 0.56 8.53
CA VAL A 40 10.59 1.50 9.63
C VAL A 40 10.60 0.85 11.02
N LEU A 41 10.29 -0.44 11.13
CA LEU A 41 10.39 -1.24 12.35
C LEU A 41 11.72 -1.98 12.37
N THR A 42 12.80 -1.22 12.59
CA THR A 42 14.18 -1.74 12.51
C THR A 42 14.71 -2.22 13.85
N VAL A 43 14.15 -1.72 14.96
CA VAL A 43 14.47 -2.16 16.33
C VAL A 43 13.39 -3.11 16.80
N THR A 44 13.71 -4.41 16.84
CA THR A 44 12.80 -5.47 17.26
C THR A 44 12.95 -5.86 18.73
N ASP A 45 14.12 -5.63 19.35
CA ASP A 45 14.30 -5.79 20.79
C ASP A 45 13.81 -4.53 21.53
N LEU A 46 12.70 -4.69 22.26
CA LEU A 46 12.05 -3.62 23.02
C LEU A 46 12.60 -3.51 24.45
N GLY A 47 13.40 -4.48 24.90
CA GLY A 47 13.93 -4.57 26.25
C GLY A 47 12.88 -4.90 27.31
N LYS A 48 13.01 -4.31 28.50
CA LYS A 48 12.12 -4.58 29.63
C LYS A 48 10.82 -3.78 29.51
N ILE A 49 9.70 -4.49 29.60
CA ILE A 49 8.35 -3.94 29.57
C ILE A 49 7.64 -4.31 30.89
N PRO A 50 7.12 -3.33 31.64
CA PRO A 50 6.53 -3.56 32.97
C PRO A 50 5.20 -4.33 32.91
N THR A 51 4.49 -4.27 31.79
CA THR A 51 3.20 -4.95 31.60
C THR A 51 3.05 -5.37 30.15
N ILE A 52 2.87 -6.67 29.93
CA ILE A 52 2.76 -7.24 28.59
C ILE A 52 1.29 -7.21 28.17
N THR A 53 0.91 -6.12 27.53
CA THR A 53 -0.39 -5.94 26.86
C THR A 53 -0.16 -5.40 25.46
N PRO A 54 -1.08 -5.63 24.51
CA PRO A 54 -0.89 -5.18 23.13
C PRO A 54 -0.60 -3.68 23.03
N ASP A 55 -1.33 -2.86 23.79
CA ASP A 55 -1.19 -1.40 23.77
C ASP A 55 0.17 -0.95 24.31
N VAL A 56 0.65 -1.56 25.40
CA VAL A 56 1.97 -1.23 25.95
C VAL A 56 3.08 -1.66 25.00
N VAL A 57 2.98 -2.83 24.36
CA VAL A 57 3.94 -3.27 23.35
C VAL A 57 3.98 -2.30 22.17
N LEU A 58 2.82 -1.82 21.67
CA LEU A 58 2.75 -0.81 20.62
C LEU A 58 3.42 0.52 21.03
N ILE A 59 3.25 0.96 22.28
CA ILE A 59 3.93 2.16 22.80
C ILE A 59 5.45 1.98 22.75
N TYR A 60 5.96 0.81 23.17
CA TYR A 60 7.39 0.53 23.15
C TYR A 60 7.94 0.40 21.71
N ILE A 61 7.18 -0.23 20.81
CA ILE A 61 7.51 -0.25 19.37
C ILE A 61 7.67 1.18 18.85
N LYS A 62 6.73 2.08 19.15
CA LYS A 62 6.78 3.48 18.73
C LYS A 62 7.95 4.24 19.34
N ALA A 63 8.24 4.00 20.62
CA ALA A 63 9.33 4.66 21.33
C ALA A 63 10.70 4.30 20.73
N LYS A 64 10.90 3.02 20.35
CA LYS A 64 12.13 2.53 19.73
C LYS A 64 12.20 2.79 18.23
N ASN A 65 11.05 2.87 17.57
CA ASN A 65 10.93 3.09 16.13
C ASN A 65 10.01 4.31 15.86
N PRO A 66 10.49 5.55 16.02
CA PRO A 66 9.66 6.75 15.94
C PRO A 66 8.93 6.94 14.60
N LYS A 67 9.39 6.29 13.53
CA LYS A 67 8.77 6.33 12.19
C LYS A 67 7.62 5.32 12.02
N VAL A 68 7.47 4.34 12.92
CA VAL A 68 6.36 3.39 12.87
C VAL A 68 5.05 4.11 13.16
N VAL A 69 4.03 3.86 12.35
CA VAL A 69 2.68 4.38 12.54
C VAL A 69 1.82 3.29 13.17
N ILE A 70 1.77 3.31 14.50
CA ILE A 70 1.13 2.25 15.29
C ILE A 70 -0.38 2.11 15.06
N THR A 71 -1.03 3.12 14.46
CA THR A 71 -2.45 3.05 14.10
C THR A 71 -2.73 2.11 12.92
N GLU A 72 -1.72 1.78 12.11
CA GLU A 72 -1.82 0.92 10.93
C GLU A 72 -1.43 -0.54 11.20
N ILE A 73 -1.00 -0.85 12.43
CA ILE A 73 -0.54 -2.18 12.85
C ILE A 73 -1.29 -2.65 14.09
N PHE A 74 -1.21 -3.94 14.38
CA PHE A 74 -1.62 -4.53 15.65
C PHE A 74 -0.60 -5.58 16.07
N VAL A 75 -0.61 -5.95 17.34
CA VAL A 75 0.25 -7.00 17.87
C VAL A 75 -0.58 -8.15 18.39
N SER A 76 -0.12 -9.37 18.11
CA SER A 76 -0.66 -10.60 18.67
C SER A 76 0.30 -11.11 19.74
N LEU A 77 -0.24 -11.37 20.92
CA LEU A 77 0.48 -11.94 22.05
C LEU A 77 0.10 -13.41 22.18
N ASP A 78 1.10 -14.28 22.32
CA ASP A 78 0.85 -15.66 22.71
C ASP A 78 0.67 -15.72 24.23
N SER A 79 -0.44 -16.28 24.71
CA SER A 79 -0.68 -16.45 26.15
C SER A 79 0.36 -17.34 26.83
N SER A 80 1.05 -18.18 26.06
CA SER A 80 2.03 -19.16 26.52
C SER A 80 3.46 -18.62 26.48
N VAL A 81 3.70 -17.52 25.75
CA VAL A 81 5.05 -16.94 25.59
C VAL A 81 5.02 -15.44 25.87
N LYS A 82 5.75 -15.04 26.91
CA LYS A 82 5.82 -13.64 27.40
C LYS A 82 7.07 -12.89 26.97
N GLU A 83 7.77 -13.40 25.97
CA GLU A 83 9.07 -12.88 25.54
C GLU A 83 9.04 -12.26 24.14
N PHE A 84 7.95 -12.47 23.40
CA PHE A 84 7.79 -11.90 22.07
C PHE A 84 6.34 -11.58 21.73
N ALA A 85 6.16 -10.71 20.74
CA ALA A 85 4.89 -10.48 20.07
C ALA A 85 5.06 -10.54 18.55
N ARG A 86 4.00 -10.95 17.86
CA ARG A 86 3.92 -10.89 16.39
C ARG A 86 3.28 -9.56 16.00
N VAL A 87 3.94 -8.83 15.12
CA VAL A 87 3.45 -7.55 14.59
C VAL A 87 2.82 -7.79 13.22
N HIS A 88 1.61 -7.29 13.07
CA HIS A 88 0.82 -7.45 11.86
C HIS A 88 0.37 -6.09 11.33
N VAL A 89 0.30 -5.97 10.01
CA VAL A 89 -0.31 -4.82 9.34
C VAL A 89 -1.82 -5.00 9.32
N LYS A 90 -2.59 -3.95 9.61
CA LYS A 90 -4.05 -3.99 9.51
C LYS A 90 -4.47 -4.15 8.05
N GLY A 91 -5.50 -4.94 7.78
CA GLY A 91 -5.96 -5.22 6.42
C GLY A 91 -6.39 -3.98 5.60
N ASN A 92 -6.80 -2.91 6.28
CA ASN A 92 -7.17 -1.63 5.68
C ASN A 92 -6.06 -0.56 5.78
N SER A 93 -4.81 -0.98 5.99
CA SER A 93 -3.67 -0.08 6.10
C SER A 93 -3.51 0.78 4.85
N LYS A 94 -3.28 2.07 5.05
CA LYS A 94 -3.02 3.06 3.99
C LYS A 94 -1.54 3.42 3.86
N ILE A 95 -0.69 2.86 4.72
CA ILE A 95 0.73 3.19 4.81
C ILE A 95 1.61 1.99 4.50
N TYR A 96 1.23 0.80 4.98
CA TYR A 96 2.06 -0.40 4.89
C TYR A 96 1.51 -1.41 3.90
N HIS A 97 2.41 -2.07 3.16
CA HIS A 97 2.06 -3.28 2.43
C HIS A 97 1.58 -4.37 3.40
N GLN A 98 0.61 -5.18 2.96
CA GLN A 98 0.25 -6.38 3.70
C GLN A 98 1.45 -7.33 3.75
N LEU A 99 1.71 -7.89 4.92
CA LEU A 99 2.74 -8.91 5.07
C LEU A 99 2.24 -10.20 4.40
N ALA A 100 3.08 -10.84 3.60
CA ALA A 100 2.76 -12.15 3.05
C ALA A 100 2.55 -13.16 4.20
N THR A 101 1.67 -14.13 4.00
CA THR A 101 1.44 -15.19 4.99
C THR A 101 2.76 -15.88 5.36
N GLY A 102 3.10 -15.86 6.65
CA GLY A 102 4.37 -16.40 7.16
C GLY A 102 5.49 -15.35 7.35
N ASN A 103 5.32 -14.12 6.86
CA ASN A 103 6.29 -13.03 7.03
C ASN A 103 5.89 -12.10 8.17
N GLU A 104 5.74 -12.67 9.37
CA GLU A 104 5.40 -11.90 10.57
C GLU A 104 6.65 -11.27 11.14
N ILE A 105 6.59 -9.98 11.50
CA ILE A 105 7.69 -9.33 12.18
C ILE A 105 7.58 -9.65 13.67
N ILE A 106 8.65 -10.19 14.25
CA ILE A 106 8.71 -10.55 15.66
C ILE A 106 9.43 -9.44 16.42
N VAL A 107 8.81 -8.99 17.50
CA VAL A 107 9.46 -8.11 18.49
C VAL A 107 9.71 -8.88 19.79
N LEU A 108 10.84 -8.64 20.41
CA LEU A 108 11.31 -9.30 21.63
C LEU A 108 11.19 -8.36 22.82
N PHE A 109 10.88 -8.90 24.00
CA PHE A 109 10.85 -8.16 25.25
C PHE A 109 11.02 -9.09 26.45
N GLN A 110 11.29 -8.49 27.62
CA GLN A 110 11.31 -9.18 28.90
C GLN A 110 10.31 -8.52 29.84
N GLN A 111 9.62 -9.32 30.66
CA GLN A 111 8.82 -8.76 31.75
C GLN A 111 9.76 -8.10 32.77
N GLY A 112 9.59 -6.79 32.96
CA GLY A 112 10.41 -5.93 33.81
C GLY A 112 9.84 -5.70 35.20
#